data_AF-A0A4Z0JG35-F1
#
_entry.id   AF-A0A4Z0JG35-F1
#
_cell.length_a   1.000
_cell.length_b   1.000
_cell.length_c   1.000
_cell.angle_alpha   90.00
_cell.angle_beta   90.00
_cell.angle_gamma   90.00
#
_symmetry.space_group_name_H-M   'P 1'
#
loop_
_entity.id
_entity.type
_entity.pdbx_description
1 polymer ?
#
loop_
_entity_poly.entity_id
_entity_poly.type
_entity_poly.pdbx_seq_one_letter_code
_entity_poly.pdbx_strand_id
1 'polypeptide(L)'
;MEVSKMNKRASLWSQMDELIKSEELSAEEKKILSDAKTQLNNNVDDEKVAAQLKSRLSFLSIKGSLSATVVPLFTELSRLYLGYGRRGNISIN
;
A
#
# COMPACT_ATOMS: atom_id res chain seq x y z
N MET A 1 18.94 -7.51 16.67
CA MET A 1 17.52 -7.96 16.73
C MET A 1 16.79 -7.22 15.62
N GLU A 2 16.79 -7.74 14.39
CA GLU A 2 16.32 -7.00 13.20
C GLU A 2 15.28 -7.76 12.37
N VAL A 3 14.64 -8.77 12.97
CA VAL A 3 13.58 -9.60 12.35
C VAL A 3 12.23 -8.88 12.27
N SER A 4 12.04 -7.75 12.94
CA SER A 4 10.72 -7.11 13.08
C SER A 4 10.27 -6.27 11.87
N LYS A 5 11.17 -5.89 10.95
CA LYS A 5 10.83 -5.06 9.77
C LYS A 5 10.51 -5.88 8.51
N MET A 6 11.12 -7.06 8.31
CA MET A 6 10.81 -7.94 7.16
C MET A 6 9.39 -8.52 7.26
N ASN A 7 8.96 -8.91 8.46
CA ASN A 7 7.63 -9.50 8.66
C ASN A 7 6.48 -8.52 8.39
N LYS A 8 6.67 -7.22 8.62
CA LYS A 8 5.61 -6.21 8.39
C LYS A 8 5.33 -5.98 6.91
N ARG A 9 6.38 -5.97 6.08
CA ARG A 9 6.23 -5.85 4.62
C ARG A 9 5.56 -7.08 4.02
N ALA A 10 6.03 -8.27 4.40
CA ALA A 10 5.42 -9.53 3.97
C ALA A 10 3.95 -9.64 4.43
N SER A 11 3.64 -9.23 5.66
CA SER A 11 2.26 -9.21 6.16
C SER A 11 1.37 -8.22 5.39
N LEU A 12 1.89 -7.05 5.02
CA LEU A 12 1.17 -6.08 4.18
C LEU A 12 0.84 -6.66 2.81
N TRP A 13 1.81 -7.31 2.16
CA TRP A 13 1.59 -7.95 0.86
C TRP A 13 0.66 -9.16 0.95
N SER A 14 0.70 -9.91 2.05
CA SER A 14 -0.24 -11.00 2.29
C SER A 14 -1.66 -10.48 2.49
N GLN A 15 -1.85 -9.36 3.21
CA GLN A 15 -3.16 -8.70 3.31
C GLN A 15 -3.66 -8.22 1.95
N MET A 16 -2.76 -7.69 1.11
CA MET A 16 -3.10 -7.30 -0.25
C MET A 16 -3.57 -8.50 -1.09
N ASP A 17 -2.93 -9.66 -0.97
CA ASP A 17 -3.32 -10.88 -1.68
C ASP A 17 -4.72 -11.37 -1.29
N GLU A 18 -5.03 -11.34 -0.01
CA GLU A 18 -6.36 -11.69 0.51
C GLU A 18 -7.43 -10.69 0.04
N LEU A 19 -7.09 -9.40 -0.02
CA LEU A 19 -7.97 -8.36 -0.57
C LEU A 19 -8.26 -8.59 -2.06
N ILE A 20 -7.25 -8.96 -2.87
CA ILE A 20 -7.45 -9.27 -4.31
C ILE A 20 -8.47 -10.40 -4.52
N LYS A 21 -8.46 -11.40 -3.63
CA LYS A 21 -9.40 -12.54 -3.67
C LYS A 21 -10.81 -12.15 -3.21
N SER A 22 -10.96 -11.07 -2.46
CA SER A 22 -12.25 -10.61 -1.98
C SER A 22 -13.12 -10.09 -3.13
N GLU A 23 -14.38 -10.54 -3.19
CA GLU A 23 -15.36 -10.07 -4.18
C GLU A 23 -15.87 -8.66 -3.90
N GLU A 24 -15.66 -8.14 -2.68
CA GLU A 24 -16.11 -6.82 -2.26
C GLU A 24 -15.31 -5.65 -2.86
N LEU A 25 -14.21 -5.96 -3.56
CA LEU A 25 -13.41 -4.95 -4.24
C LEU A 25 -13.97 -4.60 -5.60
N SER A 26 -13.95 -3.30 -5.90
CA SER A 26 -14.28 -2.82 -7.24
C SER A 26 -13.25 -3.30 -8.28
N ALA A 27 -13.67 -3.40 -9.54
CA ALA A 27 -12.78 -3.79 -10.64
C ALA A 27 -11.52 -2.91 -10.73
N GLU A 28 -11.65 -1.61 -10.42
CA GLU A 28 -10.53 -0.66 -10.34
C GLU A 28 -9.53 -1.04 -9.22
N GLU A 29 -10.02 -1.37 -8.03
CA GLU A 29 -9.19 -1.77 -6.87
C GLU A 29 -8.47 -3.10 -7.14
N LYS A 30 -9.20 -4.12 -7.60
CA LYS A 30 -8.61 -5.41 -7.98
C LYS A 30 -7.50 -5.25 -8.99
N LYS A 31 -7.70 -4.37 -9.99
CA LYS A 31 -6.68 -4.08 -11.00
C LYS A 31 -5.44 -3.42 -10.39
N ILE A 32 -5.62 -2.44 -9.49
CA ILE A 32 -4.52 -1.75 -8.81
C ILE A 32 -3.69 -2.71 -7.96
N LEU A 33 -4.36 -3.56 -7.17
CA LEU A 33 -3.68 -4.52 -6.29
C LEU A 33 -2.99 -5.63 -7.10
N SER A 34 -3.63 -6.13 -8.16
CA SER A 34 -3.04 -7.14 -9.05
C SER A 34 -1.81 -6.62 -9.81
N ASP A 35 -1.84 -5.35 -10.24
CA ASP A 35 -0.70 -4.68 -10.87
C ASP A 35 0.49 -4.62 -9.91
N ALA A 36 0.25 -4.22 -8.65
CA ALA A 36 1.29 -4.19 -7.63
C ALA A 36 1.85 -5.57 -7.29
N LYS A 37 1.00 -6.60 -7.17
CA LYS A 37 1.45 -7.99 -6.99
C LYS A 37 2.34 -8.45 -8.14
N THR A 38 1.98 -8.10 -9.37
CA THR A 38 2.77 -8.41 -10.57
C THR A 38 4.14 -7.72 -10.53
N GLN A 39 4.18 -6.45 -10.11
CA GLN A 39 5.45 -5.73 -9.94
C GLN A 39 6.35 -6.38 -8.87
N LEU A 40 5.79 -6.81 -7.74
CA LEU A 40 6.55 -7.54 -6.70
C LEU A 40 7.10 -8.87 -7.22
N ASN A 41 6.30 -9.63 -7.97
CA ASN A 41 6.75 -10.87 -8.60
C ASN A 41 7.87 -10.63 -9.63
N ASN A 42 7.86 -9.47 -10.28
CA ASN A 42 8.91 -9.03 -11.20
C ASN A 42 10.17 -8.51 -10.48
N ASN A 43 10.32 -8.72 -9.17
CA ASN A 43 11.42 -8.21 -8.34
C ASN A 43 11.54 -6.68 -8.39
N VAL A 44 10.44 -5.96 -8.64
CA VAL A 44 10.43 -4.50 -8.52
C VAL A 44 10.56 -4.12 -7.05
N ASP A 45 11.36 -3.08 -6.78
CA ASP A 45 11.56 -2.53 -5.43
C ASP A 45 10.21 -2.32 -4.71
N ASP A 46 10.07 -2.89 -3.50
CA ASP A 46 8.85 -2.75 -2.70
C ASP A 46 8.47 -1.28 -2.49
N GLU A 47 9.45 -0.38 -2.39
CA GLU A 47 9.25 1.06 -2.25
C GLU A 47 8.59 1.69 -3.48
N LYS A 48 8.99 1.28 -4.69
CA LYS A 48 8.36 1.76 -5.93
C LYS A 48 6.93 1.26 -6.04
N VAL A 49 6.73 -0.03 -5.75
CA VAL A 49 5.39 -0.63 -5.76
C VAL A 49 4.49 0.08 -4.76
N ALA A 50 4.99 0.34 -3.55
CA ALA A 50 4.26 1.05 -2.51
C ALA A 50 3.95 2.50 -2.90
N ALA A 51 4.90 3.24 -3.47
CA ALA A 51 4.67 4.61 -3.94
C ALA A 51 3.59 4.66 -5.03
N GLN A 52 3.62 3.73 -5.99
CA GLN A 52 2.58 3.61 -7.01
C GLN A 52 1.23 3.23 -6.40
N LEU A 53 1.19 2.21 -5.53
CA LEU A 53 -0.05 1.77 -4.90
C LEU A 53 -0.68 2.92 -4.11
N LYS A 54 0.11 3.64 -3.31
CA LYS A 54 -0.34 4.82 -2.57
C LYS A 54 -0.92 5.88 -3.50
N SER A 55 -0.25 6.21 -4.59
CA SER A 55 -0.73 7.22 -5.55
C SER A 55 -2.10 6.82 -6.14
N ARG A 56 -2.24 5.56 -6.56
CA ARG A 56 -3.49 5.04 -7.13
C ARG A 56 -4.61 4.94 -6.10
N LEU A 57 -4.30 4.53 -4.86
CA LEU A 57 -5.26 4.48 -3.76
C LEU A 57 -5.70 5.86 -3.31
N SER A 58 -4.79 6.84 -3.26
CA SER A 58 -5.15 8.24 -3.01
C SER A 58 -6.10 8.76 -4.10
N PHE A 59 -5.86 8.41 -5.37
CA PHE A 59 -6.76 8.79 -6.45
C PHE A 59 -8.16 8.18 -6.29
N LEU A 60 -8.25 6.89 -5.93
CA LEU A 60 -9.54 6.25 -5.63
C LEU A 60 -10.24 6.85 -4.42
N SER A 61 -9.48 7.21 -3.37
CA SER A 61 -10.01 7.88 -2.19
C SER A 61 -10.60 9.25 -2.53
N ILE A 62 -9.94 10.02 -3.40
CA ILE A 62 -10.44 11.33 -3.88
C ILE A 62 -11.71 11.13 -4.71
N LYS A 63 -11.77 10.05 -5.51
CA LYS A 63 -12.95 9.67 -6.30
C LYS A 63 -14.11 9.14 -5.44
N GLY A 64 -13.89 8.91 -4.13
CA GLY A 64 -14.88 8.31 -3.23
C GLY A 64 -15.17 6.83 -3.52
N SER A 65 -14.32 6.16 -4.30
CA SER A 65 -14.48 4.76 -4.72
C SER A 65 -13.55 3.81 -3.95
N LEU A 66 -12.92 4.28 -2.88
CA LEU A 66 -12.07 3.46 -2.03
C LEU A 66 -12.94 2.63 -1.09
N SER A 67 -12.83 1.31 -1.16
CA SER A 67 -13.59 0.41 -0.30
C SER A 67 -13.03 0.44 1.13
N ALA A 68 -13.91 0.33 2.13
CA ALA A 68 -13.54 0.31 3.54
C ALA A 68 -12.54 -0.82 3.86
N THR A 69 -12.56 -1.90 3.08
CA THR A 69 -11.64 -3.04 3.17
C THR A 69 -10.22 -2.69 2.74
N VAL A 70 -10.04 -1.68 1.87
CA VAL A 70 -8.72 -1.23 1.38
C VAL A 70 -8.14 -0.11 2.24
N VAL A 71 -8.97 0.60 3.02
CA VAL A 71 -8.54 1.62 3.99
C VAL A 71 -7.45 1.13 4.96
N PRO A 72 -7.55 -0.05 5.62
CA PRO A 72 -6.50 -0.53 6.51
C PRO A 72 -5.18 -0.80 5.77
N LEU A 73 -5.26 -1.39 4.56
CA LEU A 73 -4.08 -1.61 3.70
C LEU A 73 -3.43 -0.27 3.34
N PHE A 74 -4.21 0.68 2.87
CA PHE A 74 -3.74 2.03 2.55
C PHE A 74 -3.08 2.69 3.76
N THR A 75 -3.68 2.56 4.95
CA THR A 75 -3.16 3.14 6.19
C THR A 75 -1.82 2.54 6.59
N GLU A 76 -1.69 1.20 6.56
CA GLU A 76 -0.44 0.50 6.85
C GLU A 76 0.64 0.80 5.82
N LEU A 77 0.27 0.86 4.53
CA LEU A 77 1.20 1.16 3.45
C LEU A 77 1.69 2.60 3.56
N SER A 78 0.78 3.53 3.86
CA SER A 78 1.13 4.89 4.18
C SER A 78 2.04 4.90 5.40
N ARG A 79 1.75 4.20 6.50
CA ARG A 79 2.62 4.17 7.69
C ARG A 79 4.02 3.61 7.41
N LEU A 80 4.13 2.55 6.62
CA LEU A 80 5.39 1.88 6.30
C LEU A 80 6.25 2.70 5.32
N TYR A 81 5.64 3.38 4.36
CA TYR A 81 6.33 4.11 3.30
C TYR A 81 6.22 5.65 3.37
N LEU A 82 5.45 6.22 4.31
CA LEU A 82 5.39 7.67 4.62
C LEU A 82 6.70 8.19 5.20
N GLY A 83 7.57 7.32 5.71
CA GLY A 83 8.86 7.71 6.27
C GLY A 83 9.81 8.40 5.28
N TYR A 84 9.55 8.30 3.97
CA TYR A 84 10.44 8.84 2.92
C TYR A 84 9.95 10.15 2.27
N GLY A 85 8.76 10.64 2.65
CA GLY A 85 8.16 11.84 2.04
C GLY A 85 8.02 13.01 3.01
N ARG A 86 9.13 13.71 3.29
CA ARG A 86 9.21 15.01 4.01
C ARG A 86 8.58 15.08 5.41
N ARG A 87 9.41 14.95 6.44
CA ARG A 87 9.46 15.97 7.50
C ARG A 87 10.60 16.93 7.19
N GLY A 88 10.37 17.84 6.26
CA GLY A 88 11.01 19.15 6.38
C GLY A 88 10.25 19.92 7.45
N ASN A 89 10.94 20.38 8.49
CA ASN A 89 10.48 21.34 9.49
C ASN A 89 9.17 21.06 10.25
N ILE A 90 9.32 20.50 11.44
CA ILE A 90 8.80 21.16 12.65
C ILE A 90 9.99 21.27 13.60
N SER A 91 10.66 22.42 13.56
CA SER A 91 11.51 22.88 14.66
C SER A 91 10.60 23.47 15.73
N ILE A 92 10.68 22.94 16.95
CA ILE A 92 10.41 23.53 18.28
C ILE A 92 10.48 22.33 19.25
N ASN A 93 11.26 22.27 20.33
CA ASN A 93 12.17 23.16 21.02
C ASN A 93 13.09 22.25 21.85
#